data_AF-A0A7S1T720-F1
#
_entry.id   AF-A0A7S1T720-F1
#
_cell.length_a   1.000
_cell.length_b   1.000
_cell.length_c   1.000
_cell.angle_alpha   90.00
_cell.angle_beta   90.00
_cell.angle_gamma   90.00
#
_symmetry.space_group_name_H-M   'P 1'
#
loop_
_entity.id
_entity.type
_entity.pdbx_description
1 polymer ?
#
loop_
_entity_poly.entity_id
_entity_poly.type
_entity_poly.pdbx_seq_one_letter_code
_entity_poly.pdbx_strand_id
1 'polypeptide(L)'
;NILAEFTLFGDREFYKDWWNATTVEEYWRKWNQPVHKWLTRTVYFPSMRLGLTQYPAILMVFFISAIFHELMVGVPLQMLRAWAFMGMMGQVPLIAISNLLKRKLKSDLIGNVIFWVSFCIFGQPMAVLLYYHDFIQEHM
;
A
#
# COMPACT_ATOMS: atom_id res chain seq x y z
N ASN A 1 4.43 -6.95 -18.34
CA ASN A 1 5.19 -6.89 -19.60
C ASN A 1 5.07 -8.16 -20.42
N ILE A 2 5.63 -9.31 -20.00
CA ILE A 2 5.57 -10.56 -20.78
C ILE A 2 4.14 -10.94 -21.17
N LEU A 3 3.23 -11.05 -20.20
CA LEU A 3 1.82 -11.38 -20.47
C LEU A 3 1.13 -10.35 -21.38
N ALA A 4 1.46 -9.07 -21.24
CA ALA A 4 0.90 -8.01 -22.08
C ALA A 4 1.39 -8.08 -23.53
N GLU A 5 2.62 -8.54 -23.75
CA GLU A 5 3.13 -8.81 -25.10
C GLU A 5 2.40 -9.99 -25.73
N PHE A 6 2.26 -11.09 -24.98
CA PHE A 6 1.55 -12.28 -25.45
C PHE A 6 0.07 -12.02 -25.77
N THR A 7 -0.60 -11.19 -24.98
CA THR A 7 -2.02 -10.85 -25.19
C THR A 7 -2.23 -9.62 -26.07
N LEU A 8 -1.15 -9.05 -26.63
CA LEU A 8 -1.20 -7.82 -27.43
C LEU A 8 -1.88 -6.66 -26.70
N PHE A 9 -1.71 -6.60 -25.38
CA PHE A 9 -2.26 -5.54 -24.53
C PHE A 9 -1.37 -4.29 -24.60
N GLY A 10 -1.94 -3.23 -25.20
CA GLY A 10 -1.21 -1.98 -25.48
C GLY A 10 -0.93 -1.10 -24.26
N ASP A 11 -1.76 -1.15 -23.21
CA ASP A 11 -1.52 -0.36 -21.99
C ASP A 11 -0.46 -1.04 -21.12
N ARG A 12 0.74 -0.45 -21.08
CA ARG A 12 1.89 -0.97 -20.32
C ARG A 12 2.18 -0.13 -19.07
N GLU A 13 1.30 0.78 -18.69
CA GLU A 13 1.47 1.64 -17.51
C GLU A 13 1.15 0.85 -16.22
N PHE A 14 1.98 -0.13 -15.87
CA PHE A 14 1.79 -0.96 -14.66
C PHE A 14 2.26 -0.25 -13.38
N TYR A 15 3.25 0.63 -13.48
CA TYR A 15 3.79 1.44 -12.38
C TYR A 15 4.31 2.77 -12.92
N LYS A 16 4.47 3.76 -12.04
CA LYS A 16 5.07 5.07 -12.32
C LYS A 16 6.39 5.23 -11.55
N ASP A 17 6.98 6.41 -11.58
CA ASP A 17 8.18 6.83 -10.84
C ASP A 17 7.98 6.88 -9.31
N TRP A 18 7.55 5.75 -8.73
CA TRP A 18 7.24 5.63 -7.30
C TRP A 18 8.48 5.79 -6.42
N TRP A 19 9.67 5.51 -6.93
CA TRP A 19 10.95 5.67 -6.21
C TRP A 19 11.28 7.14 -5.91
N ASN A 20 10.73 8.06 -6.71
CA ASN A 20 10.83 9.51 -6.50
C ASN A 20 9.67 10.06 -5.66
N ALA A 21 8.83 9.20 -5.06
CA ALA A 21 7.72 9.65 -4.24
C ALA A 21 8.23 10.46 -3.04
N THR A 22 7.59 11.61 -2.83
CA THR A 22 7.94 12.55 -1.75
C THR A 22 7.05 12.36 -0.52
N THR A 23 5.94 11.64 -0.68
CA THR A 23 5.02 11.23 0.39
C THR A 23 4.61 9.78 0.20
N VAL A 24 4.16 9.15 1.29
CA VAL A 24 3.68 7.77 1.26
C VAL A 24 2.39 7.66 0.42
N GLU A 25 1.58 8.72 0.39
CA GLU A 25 0.41 8.80 -0.48
C GLU A 25 0.78 8.72 -1.97
N GLU A 26 1.81 9.47 -2.38
CA GLU A 26 2.29 9.47 -3.76
C GLU A 26 2.83 8.09 -4.16
N TYR A 27 3.54 7.42 -3.25
CA TYR A 27 4.00 6.05 -3.44
C TYR A 27 2.84 5.09 -3.76
N TRP A 28 1.81 5.04 -2.91
CA TRP A 28 0.67 4.13 -3.09
C TRP A 28 -0.10 4.36 -4.38
N ARG A 29 -0.07 5.59 -4.91
CA ARG A 29 -0.68 5.93 -6.21
C ARG A 29 0.18 5.54 -7.39
N LYS A 30 1.50 5.40 -7.23
CA LYS A 30 2.47 5.17 -8.31
C LYS A 30 2.91 3.71 -8.43
N TRP A 31 3.05 2.99 -7.31
CA TRP A 31 3.63 1.65 -7.24
C TRP A 31 2.92 0.59 -8.10
N ASN A 32 1.58 0.51 -8.00
CA ASN A 32 0.80 -0.52 -8.70
C ASN A 32 -0.45 0.11 -9.32
N GLN A 33 -0.33 0.52 -10.59
CA GLN A 33 -1.41 1.19 -11.31
C GLN A 33 -2.66 0.33 -11.47
N PRO A 34 -2.58 -0.97 -11.85
CA PRO A 34 -3.79 -1.80 -11.95
C PRO A 34 -4.61 -1.86 -10.66
N VAL A 35 -3.95 -2.12 -9.53
CA VAL A 35 -4.62 -2.21 -8.22
C VAL A 35 -5.14 -0.84 -7.80
N HIS A 36 -4.33 0.21 -7.95
CA HIS A 36 -4.75 1.57 -7.63
C HIS A 36 -5.98 2.00 -8.45
N LYS A 37 -5.97 1.78 -9.77
CA LYS A 37 -7.10 2.10 -10.67
C LYS A 37 -8.33 1.27 -10.30
N TRP A 38 -8.17 -0.01 -9.97
CA TRP A 38 -9.28 -0.87 -9.55
C TRP A 38 -9.91 -0.42 -8.23
N LEU A 39 -9.11 -0.22 -7.17
CA LEU A 39 -9.61 0.27 -5.88
C LEU A 39 -10.28 1.64 -6.00
N THR A 40 -9.70 2.53 -6.82
CA THR A 40 -10.26 3.86 -7.03
C THR A 40 -11.63 3.80 -7.70
N ARG A 41 -11.80 2.93 -8.71
CA ARG A 41 -13.05 2.78 -9.46
C ARG A 41 -14.12 1.99 -8.69
N THR A 42 -13.73 0.94 -7.98
CA THR A 42 -14.65 0.00 -7.34
C THR A 42 -15.01 0.39 -5.91
N VAL A 43 -14.12 1.08 -5.20
CA VAL A 43 -14.33 1.43 -3.79
C VAL A 43 -14.40 2.94 -3.60
N TYR A 44 -13.37 3.69 -4.02
CA TYR A 44 -13.27 5.12 -3.70
C TYR A 44 -14.40 5.95 -4.33
N PHE A 45 -14.57 5.89 -5.66
CA PHE A 45 -15.60 6.68 -6.33
C PHE A 45 -17.03 6.30 -5.90
N PRO A 46 -17.39 5.02 -5.75
CA PRO A 46 -18.68 4.65 -5.17
C PRO A 46 -18.87 5.19 -3.75
N SER A 47 -17.85 5.12 -2.89
CA SER A 47 -17.88 5.69 -1.53
C SER A 47 -18.17 7.19 -1.56
N MET A 48 -17.48 7.93 -2.42
CA MET A 48 -17.70 9.38 -2.60
C MET A 48 -19.10 9.69 -3.15
N ARG A 49 -19.62 8.87 -4.08
CA ARG A 49 -20.98 9.01 -4.64
C ARG A 49 -22.08 8.74 -3.61
N LEU A 50 -21.80 7.91 -2.59
CA LEU A 50 -22.70 7.66 -1.46
C LEU A 50 -22.69 8.80 -0.41
N GLY A 51 -21.92 9.87 -0.65
CA GLY A 51 -21.86 11.02 0.24
C GLY A 51 -20.79 10.94 1.33
N LEU A 52 -19.90 9.92 1.30
CA LEU A 52 -18.76 9.89 2.20
C LEU A 52 -17.77 11.00 1.87
N THR A 53 -17.17 11.60 2.91
CA THR A 53 -16.07 12.54 2.76
C THR A 53 -14.78 11.82 2.39
N GLN A 54 -13.75 12.56 1.97
CA GLN A 54 -12.50 11.99 1.45
C GLN A 54 -11.81 11.04 2.44
N TYR A 55 -11.76 11.40 3.73
CA TYR A 55 -11.06 10.61 4.74
C TYR A 55 -11.66 9.20 4.96
N PRO A 56 -12.96 9.04 5.27
CA PRO A 56 -13.57 7.72 5.41
C PRO A 56 -13.54 6.91 4.11
N ALA A 57 -13.62 7.55 2.94
CA ALA A 57 -13.45 6.86 1.66
C ALA A 57 -12.04 6.27 1.49
N ILE A 58 -11.00 7.01 1.86
CA ILE A 58 -9.61 6.50 1.87
C ILE A 58 -9.47 5.38 2.89
N LEU A 59 -10.01 5.54 4.10
CA LEU A 59 -9.95 4.51 5.14
C LEU A 59 -10.59 3.20 4.66
N MET A 60 -11.73 3.27 3.96
CA MET A 60 -12.40 2.10 3.40
C MET A 60 -11.59 1.41 2.30
N VAL A 61 -10.90 2.18 1.45
CA VAL A 61 -9.97 1.64 0.44
C VAL A 61 -8.82 0.88 1.12
N PHE A 62 -8.19 1.49 2.13
CA PHE A 62 -7.11 0.84 2.88
C PHE A 62 -7.59 -0.37 3.67
N PHE A 63 -8.79 -0.33 4.24
CA PHE A 63 -9.39 -1.45 4.96
C PHE A 63 -9.64 -2.66 4.06
N ILE A 64 -10.27 -2.45 2.90
CA ILE A 64 -10.48 -3.53 1.92
C ILE A 64 -9.12 -4.07 1.45
N SER A 65 -8.16 -3.18 1.17
CA SER A 65 -6.82 -3.59 0.79
C SER A 65 -6.13 -4.42 1.88
N ALA A 66 -6.26 -4.04 3.16
CA ALA A 66 -5.68 -4.76 4.29
C ALA A 66 -6.23 -6.18 4.43
N ILE A 67 -7.53 -6.39 4.20
CA ILE A 67 -8.14 -7.72 4.17
C ILE A 67 -7.51 -8.57 3.06
N PHE A 68 -7.38 -8.04 1.85
CA PHE A 68 -6.75 -8.79 0.75
C PHE A 68 -5.29 -9.15 1.05
N HIS A 69 -4.52 -8.24 1.65
CA HIS A 69 -3.13 -8.53 2.04
C HIS A 69 -3.05 -9.64 3.09
N GLU A 70 -3.91 -9.62 4.10
CA GLU A 70 -3.98 -10.70 5.10
C GLU A 70 -4.35 -12.04 4.47
N LEU A 71 -5.34 -12.06 3.58
CA LEU A 71 -5.76 -13.30 2.92
C LEU A 71 -4.67 -13.85 2.00
N MET A 72 -3.97 -12.98 1.26
CA MET A 72 -2.89 -13.39 0.36
C MET A 72 -1.69 -13.99 1.09
N VAL A 73 -1.39 -13.53 2.31
CA VAL A 73 -0.26 -14.04 3.11
C VAL A 73 -0.70 -15.18 4.03
N GLY A 74 -1.82 -15.01 4.73
CA GLY A 74 -2.27 -15.94 5.76
C GLY A 74 -2.87 -17.23 5.23
N VAL A 75 -3.54 -17.23 4.06
CA VAL A 75 -4.11 -18.47 3.50
C VAL A 75 -3.02 -19.45 3.05
N PRO A 76 -2.00 -19.06 2.27
CA PRO A 76 -0.94 -19.99 1.87
C PRO A 76 -0.09 -20.50 3.04
N LEU A 77 0.15 -19.65 4.06
CA LEU A 77 0.89 -20.04 5.26
C LEU A 77 0.03 -20.78 6.29
N GLN A 78 -1.29 -20.84 6.08
CA GLN A 78 -2.28 -21.31 7.07
C GLN A 78 -2.18 -20.62 8.44
N MET A 79 -1.73 -19.36 8.46
CA MET A 79 -1.48 -18.57 9.67
C MET A 79 -2.18 -17.22 9.57
N LEU A 80 -3.27 -17.03 10.33
CA LEU A 80 -4.01 -15.76 10.41
C LEU A 80 -3.61 -14.99 11.66
N ARG A 81 -2.52 -14.23 11.57
CA ARG A 81 -1.94 -13.44 12.68
C ARG A 81 -2.27 -11.94 12.60
N ALA A 82 -2.88 -11.47 11.52
CA ALA A 82 -3.25 -10.06 11.29
C ALA A 82 -2.06 -9.08 11.17
N TRP A 83 -0.83 -9.55 11.02
CA TRP A 83 0.35 -8.68 10.86
C TRP A 83 0.27 -7.87 9.57
N ALA A 84 -0.14 -8.50 8.46
CA ALA A 84 -0.28 -7.81 7.18
C ALA A 84 -1.45 -6.81 7.22
N PHE A 85 -2.56 -7.20 7.85
CA PHE A 85 -3.68 -6.29 8.09
C PHE A 85 -3.26 -5.05 8.88
N MET A 86 -2.60 -5.23 10.02
CA MET A 86 -2.13 -4.13 10.88
C MET A 86 -1.10 -3.26 10.16
N GLY A 87 -0.16 -3.86 9.42
CA GLY A 87 0.82 -3.14 8.62
C GLY A 87 0.18 -2.23 7.57
N MET A 88 -0.85 -2.72 6.87
CA MET A 88 -1.60 -1.94 5.88
C MET A 88 -2.43 -0.82 6.52
N MET A 89 -3.13 -1.09 7.62
CA MET A 89 -3.89 -0.05 8.33
C MET A 89 -2.98 1.02 8.94
N GLY A 90 -1.77 0.64 9.39
CA GLY A 90 -0.73 1.55 9.87
C GLY A 90 -0.21 2.52 8.79
N GLN A 91 -0.43 2.25 7.51
CA GLN A 91 -0.06 3.18 6.43
C GLN A 91 -0.94 4.44 6.42
N VAL A 92 -2.19 4.37 6.89
CA VAL A 92 -3.11 5.53 6.92
C VAL A 92 -2.58 6.66 7.81
N PRO A 93 -2.22 6.43 9.10
CA PRO A 93 -1.62 7.49 9.92
C PRO A 93 -0.26 7.92 9.38
N LEU A 94 0.53 6.99 8.83
CA LEU A 94 1.81 7.32 8.22
C LEU A 94 1.67 8.28 7.02
N ILE A 95 0.64 8.11 6.20
CA ILE A 95 0.30 9.05 5.12
C ILE A 95 0.04 10.44 5.69
N ALA A 96 -0.80 10.54 6.74
CA ALA A 96 -1.11 11.82 7.38
C ALA A 96 0.16 12.51 7.93
N ILE A 97 1.04 11.74 8.59
CA ILE A 97 2.33 12.22 9.12
C ILE A 97 3.23 12.67 7.97
N SER A 98 3.36 11.87 6.91
CA SER A 98 4.21 12.20 5.75
C SER A 98 3.76 13.48 5.05
N ASN A 99 2.44 13.67 4.92
CA ASN A 99 1.85 14.89 4.34
C ASN A 99 2.06 16.11 5.26
N LEU A 100 1.97 15.94 6.57
CA LEU A 100 2.28 17.00 7.54
C LEU A 100 3.76 17.40 7.49
N LEU A 101 4.66 16.42 7.43
CA LEU A 101 6.10 16.64 7.33
C LEU A 101 6.47 17.34 6.02
N LYS A 102 5.89 16.93 4.89
CA LYS A 102 6.07 17.61 3.61
C LYS A 102 5.64 19.08 3.68
N ARG A 103 4.50 19.37 4.31
CA ARG A 103 4.03 20.76 4.50
C ARG A 103 4.95 21.59 5.39
N LYS A 104 5.52 20.99 6.45
CA LYS A 104 6.43 21.68 7.38
C LYS A 104 7.82 21.91 6.80
N LEU A 105 8.40 20.89 6.18
CA LEU A 105 9.80 20.89 5.73
C LEU A 105 9.97 21.52 4.34
N LYS A 106 8.90 21.57 3.52
CA LYS A 106 8.89 22.13 2.16
C LYS A 106 10.07 21.67 1.28
N SER A 107 10.57 20.48 1.53
CA SER A 107 11.72 19.89 0.84
C SER A 107 11.34 18.50 0.35
N ASP A 108 11.41 18.32 -0.97
CA ASP A 108 11.07 17.06 -1.63
C ASP A 108 12.12 15.97 -1.36
N LEU A 109 13.40 16.36 -1.23
CA LEU A 109 14.49 15.43 -0.88
C LEU A 109 14.26 14.78 0.49
N ILE A 110 13.97 15.61 1.51
CA ILE A 110 13.77 15.10 2.88
C ILE A 110 12.51 14.22 2.93
N GLY A 111 11.45 14.59 2.21
CA GLY A 111 10.25 13.76 2.08
C GLY A 111 10.56 12.39 1.46
N ASN A 112 11.36 12.36 0.39
CA ASN A 112 11.79 11.11 -0.24
C ASN A 112 12.66 10.23 0.67
N VAL A 113 13.60 10.83 1.42
CA VAL A 113 14.41 10.09 2.40
C VAL A 113 13.54 9.48 3.50
N ILE A 114 12.60 10.26 4.06
CA ILE A 114 11.66 9.76 5.08
C ILE A 114 10.79 8.63 4.52
N PHE A 115 10.33 8.76 3.27
CA PHE A 115 9.61 7.70 2.57
C PHE A 115 10.44 6.42 2.50
N TRP A 116 11.69 6.48 2.04
CA TRP A 116 12.57 5.31 1.92
C TRP A 116 12.86 4.64 3.26
N VAL A 117 13.16 5.44 4.30
CA VAL A 117 13.38 4.92 5.66
C VAL A 117 12.14 4.21 6.16
N SER A 118 10.97 4.82 6.01
CA SER A 118 9.71 4.23 6.44
C SER A 118 9.36 2.96 5.65
N PHE A 119 9.56 2.99 4.33
CA PHE A 119 9.31 1.86 3.43
C PHE A 119 10.18 0.65 3.77
N CYS A 120 11.48 0.85 3.95
CA CYS A 120 12.43 -0.24 4.24
C CYS A 120 12.26 -0.83 5.64
N ILE A 121 11.91 -0.01 6.65
CA ILE A 121 11.89 -0.44 8.06
C ILE A 121 10.49 -0.86 8.50
N PHE A 122 9.47 -0.06 8.21
CA PHE A 122 8.10 -0.23 8.76
C PHE A 122 7.09 -0.71 7.72
N GLY A 123 7.47 -0.81 6.45
CA GLY A 123 6.59 -1.18 5.36
C GLY A 123 6.34 -2.69 5.25
N GLN A 124 6.10 -3.12 4.01
CA GLN A 124 5.88 -4.52 3.65
C GLN A 124 7.00 -5.48 4.11
N PRO A 125 8.30 -5.11 4.11
CA PRO A 125 9.37 -6.01 4.57
C PRO A 125 9.21 -6.48 6.01
N MET A 126 8.81 -5.59 6.94
CA MET A 126 8.61 -5.95 8.34
C MET A 126 7.48 -6.99 8.50
N ALA A 127 6.36 -6.81 7.78
CA ALA A 127 5.26 -7.76 7.82
C ALA A 127 5.73 -9.16 7.37
N VAL A 128 6.48 -9.25 6.27
CA VAL A 128 7.02 -10.52 5.78
C VAL A 128 7.98 -11.15 6.79
N LEU A 129 8.86 -10.36 7.42
CA LEU A 129 9.78 -10.86 8.45
C LEU A 129 9.06 -11.42 9.67
N LEU A 130 7.99 -10.75 10.13
CA LEU A 130 7.17 -11.22 11.25
C LEU A 130 6.48 -12.54 10.91
N TYR A 131 5.86 -12.65 9.73
CA TYR A 131 5.28 -13.93 9.30
C TYR A 131 6.31 -15.04 9.18
N TYR A 132 7.49 -14.74 8.65
CA TYR A 132 8.56 -15.72 8.53
C TYR A 132 9.03 -16.21 9.90
N HIS A 133 9.26 -15.29 10.82
CA HIS A 133 9.63 -15.61 12.19
C HIS A 133 8.58 -16.49 12.88
N ASP A 134 7.30 -16.11 12.81
CA ASP A 134 6.21 -16.88 13.42
C ASP A 134 6.06 -18.25 12.76
N PHE A 135 6.22 -18.33 11.43
CA PHE A 135 6.18 -19.60 10.71
C PHE A 135 7.27 -20.56 11.19
N ILE A 136 8.50 -20.07 11.36
CA ILE A 136 9.61 -20.85 11.91
C ILE A 136 9.26 -21.37 13.31
N GLN A 137 8.77 -20.51 14.20
CA GLN A 137 8.46 -20.90 15.58
C GLN A 137 7.36 -21.96 15.70
N GLU A 138 6.43 -22.00 14.76
CA GLU A 138 5.34 -22.97 14.75
C GLU A 138 5.69 -24.30 14.07
N HIS A 139 6.61 -24.28 13.09
CA HIS A 139 6.85 -25.43 12.19
C HIS A 139 8.27 -26.02 12.26
N MET A 140 9.20 -25.42 13.01
CA MET A 140 10.56 -25.95 13.27
C MET A 140 10.85 -26.01 14.76
#